data_AF-A0A845DMZ2-F1
#
_entry.id   AF-A0A845DMZ2-F1
#
_cell.length_a   1.000
_cell.length_b   1.000
_cell.length_c   1.000
_cell.angle_alpha   90.00
_cell.angle_beta   90.00
_cell.angle_gamma   90.00
#
_symmetry.space_group_name_H-M   'P 1'
#
loop_
_entity.id
_entity.type
_entity.pdbx_description
1 polymer ?
#
loop_
_entity_poly.entity_id
_entity_poly.type
_entity_poly.pdbx_seq_one_letter_code
_entity_poly.pdbx_strand_id
1 'polypeptide(L)'
;MSKKVLMVVTNHTKITDDHKTGLWLEEYAVPYNAFKEQGYDVKVTSIQGGEVPLDPNSIPEEEVKEWAEAQEQLKDTAKLSKEDVNGFDGIFLPGGHGTMFDFPENETLQYVLQQHAEQNNVIGSVCHGPSGLVNATYENGTPIVSGRKVTGFTDSEEIGMGLDVHMPFMLETELRNKGGEFSKGDDWSAYAVRDGNLVTGQNPMSSEKAAEKMVEALKEN
;
A
#
# COMPACT_ATOMS: atom_id res chain seq x y z
N MET A 1 -17.26 17.75 6.61
CA MET A 1 -17.19 16.52 7.43
C MET A 1 -15.74 16.05 7.41
N SER A 2 -15.29 15.30 8.43
CA SER A 2 -13.93 14.74 8.38
C SER A 2 -13.83 13.73 7.23
N LYS A 3 -12.68 13.71 6.54
CA LYS A 3 -12.40 12.74 5.48
C LYS A 3 -12.20 11.35 6.09
N LYS A 4 -12.57 10.31 5.34
CA LYS A 4 -12.48 8.92 5.74
C LYS A 4 -11.45 8.19 4.89
N VAL A 5 -10.49 7.52 5.54
CA VAL A 5 -9.43 6.77 4.87
C VAL A 5 -9.51 5.30 5.27
N LEU A 6 -9.53 4.42 4.27
CA LEU A 6 -9.37 2.98 4.44
C LEU A 6 -7.89 2.62 4.30
N MET A 7 -7.29 1.99 5.30
CA MET A 7 -5.95 1.39 5.17
C MET A 7 -6.08 -0.12 5.11
N VAL A 8 -5.49 -0.75 4.09
CA VAL A 8 -5.55 -2.22 3.90
C VAL A 8 -4.14 -2.78 3.97
N VAL A 9 -3.90 -3.73 4.89
CA VAL A 9 -2.58 -4.37 5.10
C VAL A 9 -2.61 -5.87 4.83
N THR A 10 -1.42 -6.44 4.56
CA THR A 10 -1.22 -7.88 4.33
C THR A 10 -1.43 -8.71 5.60
N ASN A 11 -1.72 -10.01 5.45
CA ASN A 11 -1.58 -11.00 6.51
C ASN A 11 -0.61 -12.13 6.16
N HIS A 12 0.12 -12.01 5.04
CA HIS A 12 0.99 -13.07 4.56
C HIS A 12 2.35 -13.04 5.28
N THR A 13 2.86 -14.20 5.69
CA THR A 13 4.03 -14.30 6.58
C THR A 13 5.26 -14.98 5.99
N LYS A 14 5.15 -15.58 4.80
CA LYS A 14 6.12 -16.57 4.34
C LYS A 14 6.53 -16.36 2.88
N ILE A 15 7.80 -16.06 2.65
CA ILE A 15 8.41 -16.08 1.32
C ILE A 15 8.93 -17.51 1.06
N THR A 16 9.80 -18.01 1.93
CA THR A 16 10.29 -19.41 1.93
C THR A 16 10.21 -20.01 3.34
N ASP A 17 10.71 -21.23 3.55
CA ASP A 17 10.80 -21.77 4.92
C ASP A 17 11.69 -20.90 5.83
N ASP A 18 12.79 -20.39 5.29
CA ASP A 18 13.80 -19.62 6.01
C ASP A 18 13.57 -18.10 5.96
N HIS A 19 12.77 -17.60 5.00
CA HIS A 19 12.47 -16.18 4.85
C HIS A 19 11.01 -15.88 5.25
N LYS A 20 10.86 -15.19 6.38
CA LYS A 20 9.57 -14.64 6.85
C LYS A 20 9.39 -13.21 6.38
N THR A 21 8.14 -12.78 6.30
CA THR A 21 7.77 -11.41 5.97
C THR A 21 6.46 -11.02 6.67
N GLY A 22 5.91 -9.87 6.32
CA GLY A 22 4.65 -9.33 6.79
C GLY A 22 4.45 -7.93 6.23
N LEU A 23 3.70 -7.14 6.98
CA LEU A 23 3.60 -5.70 6.79
C LEU A 23 4.94 -5.04 7.14
N TRP A 24 5.39 -4.09 6.33
CA TRP A 24 6.46 -3.18 6.73
C TRP A 24 5.90 -2.10 7.68
N LEU A 25 6.26 -2.14 8.96
CA LEU A 25 5.58 -1.36 10.00
C LEU A 25 5.55 0.16 9.72
N GLU A 26 6.68 0.75 9.33
CA GLU A 26 6.78 2.20 9.05
C GLU A 26 5.79 2.65 7.95
N GLU A 27 5.63 1.83 6.91
CA GLU A 27 4.78 2.11 5.75
C GLU A 27 3.29 2.16 6.07
N TYR A 28 2.91 1.64 7.24
CA TYR A 28 1.58 1.80 7.80
C TYR A 28 1.55 2.87 8.90
N ALA A 29 2.48 2.82 9.86
CA ALA A 29 2.43 3.67 11.05
C ALA A 29 2.62 5.15 10.73
N VAL A 30 3.53 5.49 9.81
CA VAL A 30 3.79 6.87 9.40
C VAL A 30 2.58 7.45 8.65
N PRO A 31 2.02 6.79 7.60
CA PRO A 31 0.81 7.29 6.95
C PRO A 31 -0.41 7.33 7.87
N TYR A 32 -0.59 6.32 8.74
CA TYR A 32 -1.67 6.31 9.73
C TYR A 32 -1.65 7.58 10.58
N ASN A 33 -0.50 7.90 11.18
CA ASN A 33 -0.34 9.10 12.00
C ASN A 33 -0.57 10.38 11.20
N ALA A 34 0.00 10.47 9.98
CA ALA A 34 -0.20 11.62 9.11
C ALA A 34 -1.69 11.88 8.80
N PHE A 35 -2.48 10.83 8.55
CA PHE A 35 -3.92 10.96 8.34
C PHE A 35 -4.66 11.37 9.62
N LYS A 36 -4.30 10.79 10.77
CA LYS A 36 -4.88 11.14 12.08
C LYS A 36 -4.59 12.59 12.46
N GLU A 37 -3.41 13.11 12.15
CA GLU A 37 -3.03 14.51 12.38
C GLU A 37 -3.87 15.50 11.56
N GLN A 38 -4.35 15.10 10.37
CA GLN A 38 -5.32 15.88 9.60
C GLN A 38 -6.75 15.78 10.16
N GLY A 39 -6.96 15.00 11.22
CA GLY A 39 -8.26 14.73 11.82
C GLY A 39 -9.11 13.73 11.05
N TYR A 40 -8.52 12.96 10.12
CA TYR A 40 -9.24 11.98 9.30
C TYR A 40 -9.69 10.78 10.14
N ASP A 41 -10.83 10.21 9.76
CA ASP A 41 -11.34 8.95 10.31
C ASP A 41 -10.72 7.78 9.55
N VAL A 42 -9.83 7.05 10.21
CA VAL A 42 -9.01 5.99 9.60
C VAL A 42 -9.56 4.63 10.03
N LYS A 43 -10.03 3.84 9.06
CA LYS A 43 -10.37 2.42 9.26
C LYS A 43 -9.20 1.56 8.80
N VAL A 44 -8.76 0.65 9.65
CA VAL A 44 -7.70 -0.31 9.32
C VAL A 44 -8.33 -1.69 9.11
N THR A 45 -8.07 -2.28 7.96
CA THR A 45 -8.43 -3.66 7.63
C THR A 45 -7.21 -4.44 7.21
N SER A 46 -7.29 -5.76 7.31
CA SER A 46 -6.33 -6.65 6.69
C SER A 46 -7.05 -7.71 5.86
N ILE A 47 -6.33 -8.37 4.96
CA ILE A 47 -6.89 -9.40 4.06
C ILE A 47 -7.69 -10.49 4.80
N GLN A 48 -7.24 -10.89 5.99
CA GLN A 48 -7.85 -11.94 6.81
C GLN A 48 -8.49 -11.43 8.10
N GLY A 49 -8.22 -10.19 8.51
CA GLY A 49 -8.57 -9.68 9.83
C GLY A 49 -7.69 -10.27 10.94
N GLY A 50 -7.93 -9.85 12.18
CA GLY A 50 -7.15 -10.26 13.35
C GLY A 50 -5.78 -9.58 13.43
N GLU A 51 -4.84 -10.27 14.08
CA GLU A 51 -3.48 -9.78 14.27
C GLU A 51 -2.69 -9.76 12.95
N VAL A 52 -2.10 -8.62 12.65
CA VAL A 52 -1.31 -8.40 11.44
C VAL A 52 0.15 -8.77 11.70
N PRO A 53 0.73 -9.69 10.91
CA PRO A 53 2.14 -10.01 11.02
C PRO A 53 3.01 -8.87 10.48
N LEU A 54 4.08 -8.56 11.20
CA LEU A 54 5.09 -7.59 10.77
C LEU A 54 6.27 -8.31 10.13
N ASP A 55 6.85 -7.72 9.09
CA ASP A 55 8.15 -8.15 8.59
C ASP A 55 9.19 -7.96 9.71
N PRO A 56 9.96 -8.99 10.09
CA PRO A 56 10.95 -8.87 11.16
C PRO A 56 11.97 -7.75 10.93
N ASN A 57 12.29 -7.42 9.68
CA ASN A 57 13.24 -6.36 9.33
C ASN A 57 12.64 -4.94 9.41
N SER A 58 11.32 -4.84 9.57
CA SER A 58 10.62 -3.55 9.70
C SER A 58 10.41 -3.11 11.15
N ILE A 59 10.71 -3.98 12.11
CA ILE A 59 10.53 -3.68 13.54
C ILE A 59 11.75 -2.89 14.02
N PRO A 60 11.56 -1.66 14.53
CA PRO A 60 12.67 -0.84 15.03
C PRO A 60 13.30 -1.47 16.28
N GLU A 61 14.61 -1.29 16.46
CA GLU A 61 15.34 -1.80 17.64
C GLU A 61 14.85 -1.16 18.95
N GLU A 62 14.45 0.11 18.88
CA GLU A 62 13.86 0.87 19.98
C GLU A 62 12.39 1.17 19.70
N GLU A 63 11.57 1.21 20.75
CA GLU A 63 10.16 1.54 20.65
C GLU A 63 9.96 2.98 20.14
N VAL A 64 9.30 3.12 19.00
CA VAL A 64 8.84 4.41 18.46
C VAL A 64 7.49 4.73 19.08
N LYS A 65 7.48 5.55 20.13
CA LYS A 65 6.28 5.85 20.95
C LYS A 65 5.15 6.46 20.14
N GLU A 66 5.49 7.24 19.12
CA GLU A 66 4.56 7.87 18.20
C GLU A 66 3.74 6.83 17.43
N TRP A 67 4.24 5.59 17.27
CA TRP A 67 3.57 4.52 16.56
C TRP A 67 2.69 3.63 17.45
N ALA A 68 2.56 3.94 18.75
CA ALA A 68 1.84 3.08 19.70
C ALA A 68 0.35 2.91 19.34
N GLU A 69 -0.35 4.01 18.97
CA GLU A 69 -1.76 3.93 18.55
C GLU A 69 -1.90 3.12 17.26
N ALA A 70 -1.03 3.36 16.28
CA ALA A 70 -1.02 2.64 15.01
C ALA A 70 -0.82 1.13 15.23
N GLN A 71 0.18 0.74 16.03
CA GLN A 71 0.47 -0.65 16.37
C GLN A 71 -0.68 -1.33 17.11
N GLU A 72 -1.40 -0.62 17.97
CA GLU A 72 -2.57 -1.19 18.65
C GLU A 72 -3.66 -1.60 17.67
N GLN A 73 -3.90 -0.83 16.60
CA GLN A 73 -4.88 -1.19 15.56
C GLN A 73 -4.52 -2.50 14.84
N LEU A 74 -3.23 -2.85 14.77
CA LEU A 74 -2.76 -4.04 14.07
C LEU A 74 -3.00 -5.34 14.85
N LYS A 75 -3.37 -5.27 16.14
CA LYS A 75 -3.60 -6.46 16.98
C LYS A 75 -4.93 -7.16 16.70
N ASP A 76 -5.93 -6.43 16.22
CA ASP A 76 -7.27 -6.97 15.92
C ASP A 76 -7.94 -6.18 14.79
N THR A 77 -7.39 -6.31 13.58
CA THR A 77 -7.94 -5.64 12.39
C THR A 77 -9.25 -6.29 11.93
N ALA A 78 -10.16 -5.49 11.38
CA ALA A 78 -11.30 -6.04 10.66
C ALA A 78 -10.82 -6.72 9.37
N LYS A 79 -11.49 -7.81 8.98
CA LYS A 79 -11.27 -8.44 7.67
C LYS A 79 -11.79 -7.54 6.56
N LEU A 80 -10.99 -7.34 5.50
CA LEU A 80 -11.42 -6.62 4.31
C LEU A 80 -12.65 -7.28 3.69
N SER A 81 -13.64 -6.46 3.36
CA SER A 81 -14.92 -6.89 2.79
C SER A 81 -15.32 -6.00 1.61
N LYS A 82 -16.27 -6.49 0.81
CA LYS A 82 -16.85 -5.68 -0.28
C LYS A 82 -17.67 -4.49 0.24
N GLU A 83 -18.03 -4.46 1.52
CA GLU A 83 -18.75 -3.32 2.11
C GLU A 83 -17.83 -2.11 2.33
N ASP A 84 -16.51 -2.32 2.34
CA ASP A 84 -15.48 -1.29 2.51
C ASP A 84 -15.31 -0.36 1.30
N VAL A 85 -16.21 -0.45 0.32
CA VAL A 85 -16.32 0.51 -0.79
C VAL A 85 -17.12 1.75 -0.43
N ASN A 86 -17.85 1.73 0.70
CA ASN A 86 -18.80 2.77 1.04
C ASN A 86 -18.22 3.79 2.03
N GLY A 87 -18.29 5.06 1.65
CA GLY A 87 -18.06 6.18 2.57
C GLY A 87 -16.59 6.43 2.91
N PHE A 88 -15.65 6.01 2.05
CA PHE A 88 -14.25 6.41 2.13
C PHE A 88 -13.92 7.42 1.03
N ASP A 89 -13.18 8.47 1.38
CA ASP A 89 -12.65 9.45 0.43
C ASP A 89 -11.33 8.97 -0.20
N GLY A 90 -10.67 7.98 0.44
CA GLY A 90 -9.52 7.32 -0.13
C GLY A 90 -9.14 6.01 0.55
N ILE A 91 -8.30 5.25 -0.15
CA ILE A 91 -7.71 3.98 0.29
C ILE A 91 -6.19 4.09 0.26
N PHE A 92 -5.50 3.58 1.27
CA PHE A 92 -4.04 3.51 1.33
C PHE A 92 -3.58 2.06 1.50
N LEU A 93 -2.59 1.66 0.70
CA LEU A 93 -2.00 0.32 0.70
C LEU A 93 -0.51 0.38 1.12
N PRO A 94 -0.21 0.16 2.41
CA PRO A 94 1.15 -0.11 2.87
C PRO A 94 1.74 -1.37 2.20
N GLY A 95 3.06 -1.48 2.17
CA GLY A 95 3.78 -2.59 1.57
C GLY A 95 4.33 -3.60 2.59
N GLY A 96 5.59 -4.00 2.36
CA GLY A 96 6.16 -5.26 2.84
C GLY A 96 5.91 -6.41 1.86
N HIS A 97 6.87 -7.34 1.74
CA HIS A 97 6.82 -8.42 0.75
C HIS A 97 5.60 -9.33 0.90
N GLY A 98 4.96 -9.40 2.07
CA GLY A 98 3.71 -10.15 2.26
C GLY A 98 2.64 -9.77 1.22
N THR A 99 2.55 -8.49 0.87
CA THR A 99 1.59 -7.98 -0.11
C THR A 99 1.71 -8.65 -1.48
N MET A 100 2.92 -9.02 -1.91
CA MET A 100 3.14 -9.70 -3.19
C MET A 100 2.40 -11.04 -3.31
N PHE A 101 2.04 -11.66 -2.18
CA PHE A 101 1.43 -12.97 -2.14
C PHE A 101 -0.08 -12.94 -1.86
N ASP A 102 -0.59 -11.90 -1.21
CA ASP A 102 -2.01 -11.83 -0.80
C ASP A 102 -2.78 -10.61 -1.32
N PHE A 103 -2.15 -9.66 -2.00
CA PHE A 103 -2.85 -8.55 -2.66
C PHE A 103 -3.24 -8.81 -4.12
N PRO A 104 -2.33 -9.26 -5.03
CA PRO A 104 -2.57 -9.23 -6.48
C PRO A 104 -3.77 -10.06 -6.93
N GLU A 105 -4.00 -11.20 -6.28
CA GLU A 105 -5.06 -12.16 -6.64
C GLU A 105 -6.28 -12.07 -5.71
N ASN A 106 -6.32 -11.10 -4.79
CA ASN A 106 -7.44 -10.97 -3.86
C ASN A 106 -8.63 -10.27 -4.53
N GLU A 107 -9.66 -11.06 -4.87
CA GLU A 107 -10.88 -10.56 -5.53
C GLU A 107 -11.60 -9.44 -4.74
N THR A 108 -11.55 -9.48 -3.40
CA THR A 108 -12.16 -8.42 -2.57
C THR A 108 -11.39 -7.13 -2.71
N LEU A 109 -10.05 -7.16 -2.62
CA LEU A 109 -9.21 -5.98 -2.79
C LEU A 109 -9.33 -5.40 -4.20
N GLN A 110 -9.31 -6.26 -5.23
CA GLN A 110 -9.53 -5.84 -6.62
C GLN A 110 -10.88 -5.12 -6.78
N TYR A 111 -11.95 -5.68 -6.21
CA TYR A 111 -13.28 -5.06 -6.22
C TYR A 111 -13.28 -3.71 -5.50
N VAL A 112 -12.66 -3.63 -4.32
CA VAL A 112 -12.60 -2.40 -3.54
C VAL A 112 -11.83 -1.31 -4.29
N LEU A 113 -10.69 -1.65 -4.89
CA LEU A 113 -9.88 -0.72 -5.69
C LEU A 113 -10.59 -0.26 -6.96
N GLN A 114 -11.29 -1.17 -7.65
CA GLN A 114 -12.15 -0.81 -8.78
C GLN A 114 -13.18 0.23 -8.36
N GLN A 115 -13.92 0.00 -7.27
CA GLN A 115 -14.96 0.93 -6.82
C GLN A 115 -14.39 2.29 -6.39
N HIS A 116 -13.21 2.32 -5.73
CA HIS A 116 -12.53 3.57 -5.42
C HIS A 116 -12.12 4.32 -6.70
N ALA A 117 -11.62 3.62 -7.72
CA ALA A 117 -11.25 4.22 -8.98
C ALA A 117 -12.47 4.77 -9.75
N GLU A 118 -13.58 4.03 -9.80
CA GLU A 118 -14.84 4.45 -10.45
C GLU A 118 -15.46 5.68 -9.76
N GLN A 119 -15.36 5.74 -8.43
CA GLN A 119 -15.83 6.88 -7.64
C GLN A 119 -14.86 8.07 -7.66
N ASN A 120 -13.72 7.94 -8.34
CA ASN A 120 -12.65 8.92 -8.35
C ASN A 120 -12.13 9.25 -6.92
N ASN A 121 -12.16 8.28 -6.01
CA ASN A 121 -11.55 8.40 -4.68
C ASN A 121 -10.02 8.36 -4.79
N VAL A 122 -9.33 8.85 -3.76
CA VAL A 122 -7.87 8.83 -3.73
C VAL A 122 -7.36 7.42 -3.45
N ILE A 123 -6.44 6.92 -4.27
CA ILE A 123 -5.74 5.65 -4.07
C ILE A 123 -4.28 5.97 -3.78
N GLY A 124 -3.82 5.65 -2.58
CA GLY A 124 -2.43 5.78 -2.15
C GLY A 124 -1.77 4.43 -1.92
N SER A 125 -0.48 4.32 -2.17
CA SER A 125 0.28 3.10 -1.87
C SER A 125 1.79 3.38 -1.76
N VAL A 126 2.54 2.48 -1.14
CA VAL A 126 4.00 2.57 -1.02
C VAL A 126 4.67 1.20 -1.10
N CYS A 127 5.92 1.17 -1.60
CA CYS A 127 6.78 -0.01 -1.62
C CYS A 127 6.17 -1.16 -2.43
N HIS A 128 5.89 -2.31 -1.82
CA HIS A 128 5.19 -3.43 -2.46
C HIS A 128 3.67 -3.34 -2.46
N GLY A 129 3.09 -2.38 -1.73
CA GLY A 129 1.65 -2.13 -1.72
C GLY A 129 1.00 -1.99 -3.11
N PRO A 130 1.67 -1.40 -4.13
CA PRO A 130 1.16 -1.33 -5.51
C PRO A 130 0.94 -2.71 -6.16
N SER A 131 1.40 -3.80 -5.56
CA SER A 131 1.04 -5.17 -5.96
C SER A 131 -0.48 -5.37 -5.99
N GLY A 132 -1.26 -4.70 -5.14
CA GLY A 132 -2.72 -4.70 -5.19
C GLY A 132 -3.31 -4.03 -6.43
N LEU A 133 -2.56 -3.17 -7.12
CA LEU A 133 -2.99 -2.49 -8.34
C LEU A 133 -2.69 -3.28 -9.61
N VAL A 134 -1.85 -4.33 -9.55
CA VAL A 134 -1.39 -5.09 -10.71
C VAL A 134 -2.54 -5.69 -11.51
N ASN A 135 -3.53 -6.26 -10.84
CA ASN A 135 -4.70 -6.86 -11.49
C ASN A 135 -6.00 -6.06 -11.26
N ALA A 136 -5.93 -4.88 -10.64
CA ALA A 136 -7.09 -4.05 -10.42
C ALA A 136 -7.42 -3.24 -11.69
N THR A 137 -8.69 -3.28 -12.10
CA THR A 137 -9.17 -2.63 -13.32
C THR A 137 -10.42 -1.78 -13.04
N TYR A 138 -10.67 -0.81 -13.90
CA TYR A 138 -12.01 -0.22 -14.07
C TYR A 138 -13.02 -1.30 -14.53
N GLU A 139 -14.32 -0.99 -14.48
CA GLU A 139 -15.40 -1.90 -14.91
C GLU A 139 -15.26 -2.29 -16.40
N ASN A 140 -14.70 -1.39 -17.21
CA ASN A 140 -14.43 -1.65 -18.64
C ASN A 140 -13.20 -2.56 -18.89
N GLY A 141 -12.54 -3.04 -17.84
CA GLY A 141 -11.36 -3.91 -17.91
C GLY A 141 -10.02 -3.20 -18.11
N THR A 142 -10.00 -1.86 -18.19
CA THR A 142 -8.76 -1.09 -18.29
C THR A 142 -8.01 -1.15 -16.95
N PRO A 143 -6.71 -1.53 -16.92
CA PRO A 143 -5.91 -1.48 -15.69
C PRO A 143 -5.91 -0.07 -15.08
N ILE A 144 -6.06 0.04 -13.76
CA ILE A 144 -6.11 1.33 -13.05
C ILE A 144 -4.83 2.15 -13.30
N VAL A 145 -3.70 1.47 -13.44
CA VAL A 145 -2.38 2.09 -13.66
C VAL A 145 -2.09 2.46 -15.12
N SER A 146 -2.92 2.03 -16.08
CA SER A 146 -2.65 2.21 -17.50
C SER A 146 -2.61 3.70 -17.89
N GLY A 147 -1.49 4.15 -18.46
CA GLY A 147 -1.23 5.54 -18.84
C GLY A 147 -1.06 6.50 -17.65
N ARG A 148 -0.87 5.97 -16.43
CA ARG A 148 -0.71 6.77 -15.21
C ARG A 148 0.72 6.75 -14.73
N LYS A 149 1.18 7.85 -14.15
CA LYS A 149 2.50 7.91 -13.50
C LYS A 149 2.45 7.14 -12.19
N VAL A 150 3.35 6.17 -12.06
CA VAL A 150 3.45 5.29 -10.90
C VAL A 150 4.90 5.09 -10.47
N THR A 151 5.07 4.65 -9.23
CA THR A 151 6.29 4.07 -8.69
C THR A 151 5.89 2.91 -7.77
N GLY A 152 6.87 2.18 -7.28
CA GLY A 152 6.77 1.12 -6.28
C GLY A 152 8.16 0.60 -6.01
N PHE A 153 8.28 -0.48 -5.24
CA PHE A 153 9.58 -1.10 -5.00
C PHE A 153 10.20 -1.52 -6.32
N THR A 154 11.44 -1.11 -6.54
CA THR A 154 12.08 -1.21 -7.85
C THR A 154 12.69 -2.57 -8.07
N ASP A 155 12.84 -2.97 -9.33
CA ASP A 155 13.50 -4.25 -9.64
C ASP A 155 14.95 -4.26 -9.13
N SER A 156 15.62 -3.10 -9.11
CA SER A 156 16.97 -2.94 -8.58
C SER A 156 17.05 -3.11 -7.07
N GLU A 157 16.10 -2.55 -6.32
CA GLU A 157 16.01 -2.74 -4.87
C GLU A 157 15.68 -4.21 -4.52
N GLU A 158 14.79 -4.86 -5.27
CA GLU A 158 14.43 -6.27 -5.07
C GLU A 158 15.62 -7.22 -5.29
N ILE A 159 16.37 -7.02 -6.38
CA ILE A 159 17.63 -7.73 -6.64
C ILE A 159 18.67 -7.41 -5.55
N GLY A 160 18.72 -6.16 -5.10
CA GLY A 160 19.59 -5.71 -4.00
C GLY A 160 19.31 -6.44 -2.68
N MET A 161 18.06 -6.83 -2.43
CA MET A 161 17.65 -7.66 -1.28
C MET A 161 17.87 -9.16 -1.52
N GLY A 162 18.08 -9.59 -2.77
CA GLY A 162 18.24 -11.00 -3.14
C GLY A 162 16.95 -11.83 -3.01
N LEU A 163 15.78 -11.16 -3.03
CA LEU A 163 14.47 -11.80 -2.90
C LEU A 163 13.74 -11.94 -4.24
N ASP A 164 14.28 -11.37 -5.31
CA ASP A 164 13.75 -11.40 -6.69
C ASP A 164 13.42 -12.82 -7.16
N VAL A 165 14.29 -13.79 -6.89
CA VAL A 165 14.10 -15.20 -7.26
C VAL A 165 12.96 -15.91 -6.51
N HIS A 166 12.44 -15.29 -5.46
CA HIS A 166 11.35 -15.80 -4.64
C HIS A 166 10.03 -15.05 -4.84
N MET A 167 10.04 -13.95 -5.59
CA MET A 167 8.84 -13.20 -5.88
C MET A 167 7.99 -13.88 -6.95
N PRO A 168 6.64 -13.83 -6.84
CA PRO A 168 5.77 -14.38 -7.87
C PRO A 168 5.89 -13.61 -9.20
N PHE A 169 6.26 -12.34 -9.13
CA PHE A 169 6.60 -11.46 -10.25
C PHE A 169 7.41 -10.27 -9.72
N MET A 170 8.05 -9.53 -10.63
CA MET A 170 8.78 -8.31 -10.31
C MET A 170 7.84 -7.10 -10.40
N LEU A 171 7.66 -6.35 -9.30
CA LEU A 171 6.61 -5.33 -9.18
C LEU A 171 6.78 -4.17 -10.18
N GLU A 172 7.97 -3.59 -10.30
CA GLU A 172 8.22 -2.50 -11.27
C GLU A 172 7.94 -2.99 -12.70
N THR A 173 8.49 -4.16 -13.07
CA THR A 173 8.24 -4.77 -14.37
C THR A 173 6.74 -4.96 -14.63
N GLU A 174 5.98 -5.49 -13.67
CA GLU A 174 4.57 -5.79 -13.89
C GLU A 174 3.70 -4.54 -13.95
N LEU A 175 3.99 -3.50 -13.16
CA LEU A 175 3.31 -2.21 -13.29
C LEU A 175 3.53 -1.59 -14.68
N ARG A 176 4.75 -1.71 -15.25
CA ARG A 176 5.03 -1.29 -16.64
C ARG A 176 4.24 -2.14 -17.65
N ASN A 177 4.16 -3.45 -17.47
CA ASN A 177 3.40 -4.35 -18.34
C ASN A 177 1.90 -4.00 -18.36
N LYS A 178 1.36 -3.52 -17.25
CA LYS A 178 -0.03 -3.03 -17.13
C LYS A 178 -0.24 -1.61 -17.69
N GLY A 179 0.80 -1.03 -18.31
CA GLY A 179 0.75 0.29 -18.95
C GLY A 179 1.09 1.45 -18.03
N GLY A 180 1.59 1.20 -16.82
CA GLY A 180 2.04 2.25 -15.91
C GLY A 180 3.28 2.98 -16.44
N GLU A 181 3.23 4.31 -16.42
CA GLU A 181 4.39 5.17 -16.69
C GLU A 181 5.30 5.18 -15.45
N PHE A 182 6.02 4.07 -15.24
CA PHE A 182 6.81 3.88 -14.03
C PHE A 182 8.06 4.75 -14.03
N SER A 183 8.28 5.44 -12.92
CA SER A 183 9.42 6.30 -12.63
C SER A 183 9.94 6.02 -11.22
N LYS A 184 11.24 6.24 -10.99
CA LYS A 184 11.91 5.97 -9.71
C LYS A 184 12.98 7.00 -9.39
N GLY A 185 13.27 7.16 -8.11
CA GLY A 185 14.48 7.81 -7.60
C GLY A 185 15.63 6.81 -7.48
N ASP A 186 16.68 7.22 -6.78
CA ASP A 186 17.77 6.31 -6.43
C ASP A 186 17.25 5.25 -5.44
N ASP A 187 17.80 4.03 -5.51
CA ASP A 187 17.46 2.95 -4.58
C ASP A 187 17.64 3.44 -3.13
N TRP A 188 16.70 3.08 -2.25
CA TRP A 188 16.68 3.46 -0.83
C TRP A 188 16.53 4.96 -0.55
N SER A 189 16.19 5.76 -1.57
CA SER A 189 15.89 7.19 -1.41
C SER A 189 14.38 7.45 -1.44
N ALA A 190 13.95 8.54 -0.80
CA ALA A 190 12.54 8.94 -0.74
C ALA A 190 12.02 9.43 -2.10
N TYR A 191 11.16 8.62 -2.74
CA TYR A 191 10.53 8.95 -4.01
C TYR A 191 9.05 8.60 -4.00
N ALA A 192 8.20 9.58 -4.35
CA ALA A 192 6.78 9.37 -4.48
C ALA A 192 6.24 10.25 -5.61
N VAL A 193 5.27 9.72 -6.36
CA VAL A 193 4.60 10.40 -7.47
C VAL A 193 3.11 10.46 -7.21
N ARG A 194 2.51 11.59 -7.61
CA ARG A 194 1.06 11.79 -7.64
C ARG A 194 0.65 12.07 -9.08
N ASP A 195 -0.36 11.35 -9.54
CA ASP A 195 -1.04 11.56 -10.81
C ASP A 195 -2.54 11.66 -10.52
N GLY A 196 -3.07 12.88 -10.43
CA GLY A 196 -4.45 13.12 -10.01
C GLY A 196 -4.74 12.48 -8.65
N ASN A 197 -5.59 11.46 -8.66
CA ASN A 197 -6.03 10.72 -7.48
C ASN A 197 -5.26 9.42 -7.21
N LEU A 198 -4.21 9.12 -7.98
CA LEU A 198 -3.32 8.00 -7.71
C LEU A 198 -2.01 8.52 -7.13
N VAL A 199 -1.62 8.02 -5.97
CA VAL A 199 -0.37 8.34 -5.27
C VAL A 199 0.39 7.04 -5.02
N THR A 200 1.66 7.01 -5.39
CA THR A 200 2.53 5.85 -5.14
C THR A 200 3.88 6.31 -4.60
N GLY A 201 4.43 5.56 -3.64
CA GLY A 201 5.75 5.73 -3.04
C GLY A 201 6.66 4.52 -3.31
N GLN A 202 7.96 4.75 -3.45
CA GLN A 202 8.90 3.73 -3.93
C GLN A 202 9.26 2.68 -2.89
N ASN A 203 9.52 3.07 -1.65
CA ASN A 203 10.16 2.23 -0.64
C ASN A 203 9.82 2.77 0.77
N PRO A 204 10.31 2.15 1.88
CA PRO A 204 10.02 2.63 3.23
C PRO A 204 10.33 4.11 3.46
N MET A 205 11.45 4.60 2.91
CA MET A 205 11.85 6.02 3.00
C MET A 205 10.87 6.99 2.32
N SER A 206 9.90 6.46 1.57
CA SER A 206 8.88 7.21 0.85
C SER A 206 7.55 7.27 1.60
N SER A 207 7.42 6.63 2.78
CA SER A 207 6.17 6.54 3.55
C SER A 207 5.57 7.91 3.86
N GLU A 208 6.37 8.82 4.43
CA GLU A 208 5.96 10.20 4.74
C GLU A 208 5.52 10.95 3.47
N LYS A 209 6.36 10.93 2.43
CA LYS A 209 6.10 11.64 1.17
C LYS A 209 4.87 11.11 0.43
N ALA A 210 4.59 9.80 0.51
CA ALA A 210 3.38 9.21 -0.04
C ALA A 210 2.13 9.66 0.75
N ALA A 211 2.21 9.70 2.08
CA ALA A 211 1.14 10.19 2.93
C ALA A 211 0.83 11.67 2.68
N GLU A 212 1.86 12.53 2.61
CA GLU A 212 1.72 13.96 2.29
C GLU A 212 0.99 14.17 0.96
N LYS A 213 1.40 13.46 -0.09
CA LYS A 213 0.76 13.53 -1.41
C LYS A 213 -0.68 13.05 -1.39
N MET A 214 -0.99 12.02 -0.60
CA MET A 214 -2.37 11.55 -0.43
C MET A 214 -3.21 12.59 0.33
N VAL A 215 -2.65 13.23 1.37
CA VAL A 215 -3.30 14.32 2.11
C VAL A 215 -3.59 15.50 1.18
N GLU A 216 -2.65 15.89 0.32
CA GLU A 216 -2.88 16.91 -0.72
C GLU A 216 -4.05 16.52 -1.62
N ALA A 217 -4.08 15.29 -2.13
CA ALA A 217 -5.16 14.79 -2.98
C ALA A 217 -6.51 14.78 -2.27
N LEU A 218 -6.57 14.35 -1.01
CA LEU A 218 -7.79 14.32 -0.19
C LEU A 218 -8.32 15.71 0.16
N LYS A 219 -7.48 16.75 0.14
CA LYS A 219 -7.92 18.14 0.36
C LYS A 219 -8.56 18.76 -0.89
N GLU A 220 -8.17 18.29 -2.07
CA GLU A 220 -8.65 18.80 -3.35
C GLU A 220 -9.91 18.09 -3.86
N ASN A 221 -10.18 16.89 -3.34
CA ASN A 221 -11.34 16.05 -3.66
C ASN A 221 -12.45 16.24 -2.62
#